data_AF-A0A2J6QZ80-F1
#
_entry.id   AF-A0A2J6QZ80-F1
#
_cell.length_a   1.000
_cell.length_b   1.000
_cell.length_c   1.000
_cell.angle_alpha   90.00
_cell.angle_beta   90.00
_cell.angle_gamma   90.00
#
_symmetry.space_group_name_H-M   'P 1'
#
loop_
_entity.id
_entity.type
_entity.pdbx_description
1 polymer ?
#
loop_
_entity_poly.entity_id
_entity_poly.type
_entity_poly.pdbx_seq_one_letter_code
_entity_poly.pdbx_strand_id
1 'polypeptide(L)'
;MEFQDAILEDLKMMAIIPEKTSYSGDYFQEIYECAIQLIKGGKAFADDSELGKGDEDRKNRLPSKRRNLSIEETLERFADMKTGSEEGQRWCLRARIAYDSPNGTLRDPVIYRCNLIPGMTVPALREFILKQGPSRNILNLEWGALWALNKKYIDPEAARHTAIVQDDAVSCHVIGIDNSSVAIKPKYIKNLDLGTKKVVYDKTILLEQVDAQSLVENEEITLMNWGNAYARRISRADQPDETGEHKVTGIEFELHLEGDVKKTKKISWLATVSSNLIPVDLVSFDYLITKDKLEKEDRLEDFLEPDTEFRTRAFADCNVRDLSRGAIIQFERKGYYKLDVEYKSEEGSRMVFFDVPSGKA
;
A
#
# COMPACT_ATOMS: atom_id res chain seq x y z
N MET A 1 10.38 -13.79 -9.54
CA MET A 1 10.73 -14.74 -10.62
C MET A 1 9.90 -14.46 -11.89
N GLU A 2 8.66 -13.99 -11.75
CA GLU A 2 7.74 -13.62 -12.84
C GLU A 2 8.29 -12.67 -13.94
N PHE A 3 9.09 -11.65 -13.60
CA PHE A 3 9.60 -10.68 -14.60
C PHE A 3 10.66 -11.24 -15.57
N GLN A 4 11.43 -12.23 -15.13
CA GLN A 4 12.49 -12.84 -15.92
C GLN A 4 11.91 -13.68 -17.05
N ASP A 5 10.90 -14.49 -16.72
CA ASP A 5 10.29 -15.43 -17.66
C ASP A 5 9.53 -14.67 -18.76
N ALA A 6 8.86 -13.57 -18.39
CA ALA A 6 8.23 -12.66 -19.35
C ALA A 6 9.25 -12.00 -20.31
N ILE A 7 10.42 -11.55 -19.80
CA ILE A 7 11.47 -10.98 -20.67
C ILE A 7 11.95 -12.00 -21.69
N LEU A 8 12.15 -13.26 -21.29
CA LEU A 8 12.62 -14.30 -22.21
C LEU A 8 11.56 -14.72 -23.22
N GLU A 9 10.29 -14.77 -22.81
CA GLU A 9 9.16 -15.04 -23.69
C GLU A 9 8.95 -13.91 -24.72
N ASP A 10 9.03 -12.66 -24.28
CA ASP A 10 8.94 -11.47 -25.15
C ASP A 10 10.09 -11.41 -26.16
N LEU A 11 11.33 -11.66 -25.73
CA LEU A 11 12.49 -11.73 -26.62
C LEU A 11 12.30 -12.82 -27.68
N LYS A 12 11.81 -13.99 -27.27
CA LYS A 12 11.52 -15.11 -28.17
C LYS A 12 10.40 -14.78 -29.17
N MET A 13 9.34 -14.07 -28.74
CA MET A 13 8.27 -13.60 -29.63
C MET A 13 8.77 -12.58 -30.66
N MET A 14 9.79 -11.79 -30.33
CA MET A 14 10.46 -10.87 -31.26
C MET A 14 11.56 -11.53 -32.12
N ALA A 15 11.70 -12.87 -32.05
CA ALA A 15 12.78 -13.63 -32.68
C ALA A 15 14.19 -13.20 -32.26
N ILE A 16 14.33 -12.61 -31.07
CA ILE A 16 15.60 -12.25 -30.44
C ILE A 16 15.99 -13.39 -29.51
N ILE A 17 16.99 -14.17 -29.92
CA ILE A 17 17.50 -15.28 -29.12
C ILE A 17 18.78 -14.80 -28.43
N PRO A 18 18.79 -14.66 -27.09
CA PRO A 18 20.02 -14.32 -26.39
C PRO A 18 21.01 -15.48 -26.48
N GLU A 19 22.29 -15.18 -26.72
CA GLU A 19 23.38 -16.17 -26.70
C GLU A 19 23.59 -16.71 -25.27
N LYS A 20 23.46 -15.83 -24.27
CA LYS A 20 23.52 -16.18 -22.85
C LYS A 20 22.60 -15.26 -22.06
N THR A 21 21.80 -15.85 -21.17
CA THR A 21 21.08 -15.11 -20.13
C THR A 21 21.92 -15.11 -18.87
N SER A 22 22.09 -13.95 -18.24
CA SER A 22 22.79 -13.84 -16.96
C SER A 22 22.03 -12.90 -16.04
N TYR A 23 22.10 -13.16 -14.74
CA TYR A 23 21.47 -12.31 -13.73
C TYR A 23 22.57 -11.59 -12.96
N SER A 24 22.43 -10.26 -12.78
CA SER A 24 23.34 -9.52 -11.91
C SER A 24 23.37 -10.10 -10.48
N GLY A 25 22.27 -10.74 -10.06
CA GLY A 25 22.16 -11.47 -8.79
C GLY A 25 23.06 -12.70 -8.68
N ASP A 26 23.32 -13.41 -9.78
CA ASP A 26 24.24 -14.54 -9.80
C ASP A 26 25.65 -14.09 -9.42
N TYR A 27 25.98 -12.82 -9.73
CA TYR A 27 27.27 -12.22 -9.47
C TYR A 27 27.33 -11.45 -8.15
N PHE A 28 26.31 -11.52 -7.30
CA PHE A 28 26.32 -10.75 -6.04
C PHE A 28 27.42 -11.19 -5.09
N GLN A 29 27.77 -12.48 -5.09
CA GLN A 29 28.89 -12.95 -4.30
C GLN A 29 30.21 -12.41 -4.85
N GLU A 30 30.41 -12.42 -6.17
CA GLU A 30 31.59 -11.84 -6.83
C GLU A 30 31.66 -10.32 -6.62
N ILE A 31 30.53 -9.61 -6.75
CA ILE A 31 30.45 -8.16 -6.50
C ILE A 31 30.77 -7.84 -5.04
N TYR A 32 30.29 -8.66 -4.09
CA TYR A 32 30.62 -8.54 -2.68
C TYR A 32 32.10 -8.81 -2.41
N GLU A 33 32.69 -9.81 -3.05
CA GLU A 33 34.12 -10.11 -2.96
C GLU A 33 34.98 -9.00 -3.58
N CYS A 34 34.57 -8.45 -4.73
CA CYS A 34 35.20 -7.27 -5.33
C CYS A 34 35.11 -6.05 -4.40
N ALA A 35 33.98 -5.83 -3.73
CA ALA A 35 33.85 -4.79 -2.73
C ALA A 35 34.82 -5.00 -1.55
N ILE A 36 34.95 -6.24 -1.05
CA ILE A 36 35.96 -6.59 -0.03
C ILE A 36 37.38 -6.30 -0.53
N GLN A 37 37.71 -6.64 -1.79
CA GLN A 37 39.02 -6.35 -2.38
C GLN A 37 39.28 -4.85 -2.49
N LEU A 38 38.26 -4.06 -2.85
CA LEU A 38 38.36 -2.60 -2.88
C LEU A 38 38.60 -2.04 -1.48
N ILE A 39 37.91 -2.55 -0.45
CA ILE A 39 38.11 -2.15 0.95
C ILE A 39 39.52 -2.50 1.41
N LYS A 40 39.97 -3.75 1.22
CA LYS A 40 41.32 -4.21 1.58
C LYS A 40 42.43 -3.46 0.83
N GLY A 41 42.15 -3.03 -0.39
CA GLY A 41 43.05 -2.19 -1.18
C GLY A 41 43.02 -0.70 -0.79
N GLY A 42 42.26 -0.32 0.24
CA GLY A 42 42.08 1.08 0.66
C GLY A 42 41.33 1.93 -0.35
N LYS A 43 40.62 1.34 -1.31
CA LYS A 43 39.89 2.00 -2.41
C LYS A 43 38.40 2.15 -2.16
N ALA A 44 37.90 1.74 -0.99
CA ALA A 44 36.54 1.98 -0.54
C ALA A 44 36.53 2.24 0.96
N PHE A 45 35.46 2.89 1.44
CA PHE A 45 35.24 3.16 2.86
C PHE A 45 33.74 3.13 3.18
N ALA A 46 33.39 2.76 4.40
CA ALA A 46 32.03 2.82 4.90
C ALA A 46 31.68 4.27 5.27
N ASP A 47 30.47 4.71 4.98
CA ASP A 47 30.03 6.08 5.24
C ASP A 47 28.63 6.06 5.88
N ASP A 48 28.53 6.69 7.05
CA ASP A 48 27.30 6.93 7.84
C ASP A 48 26.86 8.39 7.79
N SER A 49 27.42 9.19 6.87
CA SER A 49 27.04 10.59 6.70
C SER A 49 25.53 10.72 6.73
N GLU A 50 25.03 11.56 7.63
CA GLU A 50 23.60 11.85 7.75
C GLU A 50 22.99 12.10 6.36
N LEU A 51 21.82 11.50 6.13
CA LEU A 51 21.06 11.67 4.88
C LEU A 51 20.96 13.17 4.55
N GLY A 52 21.49 13.56 3.38
CA GLY A 52 21.55 14.96 2.95
C GLY A 52 22.90 15.66 3.19
N LYS A 53 23.52 15.52 4.37
CA LYS A 53 24.84 16.15 4.69
C LYS A 53 25.96 15.61 3.83
N GLY A 54 25.95 14.30 3.57
CA GLY A 54 26.92 13.66 2.68
C GLY A 54 26.86 14.18 1.25
N ASP A 55 25.74 14.77 0.81
CA ASP A 55 25.63 15.42 -0.49
C ASP A 55 26.03 16.90 -0.46
N GLU A 56 25.85 17.60 0.67
CA GLU A 56 26.40 18.95 0.88
C GLU A 56 27.94 18.95 0.87
N ASP A 57 28.57 18.04 1.60
CA ASP A 57 30.03 17.89 1.59
C ASP A 57 30.53 17.56 0.17
N ARG A 58 29.83 16.70 -0.57
CA ARG A 58 30.14 16.39 -1.97
C ARG A 58 29.94 17.60 -2.90
N LYS A 59 28.93 18.44 -2.68
CA LYS A 59 28.72 19.69 -3.44
C LYS A 59 29.85 20.68 -3.16
N ASN A 60 30.25 20.80 -1.89
CA ASN A 60 31.30 21.69 -1.41
C ASN A 60 32.73 21.13 -1.59
N ARG A 61 32.88 19.94 -2.18
CA ARG A 61 34.17 19.27 -2.42
C ARG A 61 34.96 19.04 -1.13
N LEU A 62 34.25 18.71 -0.06
CA LEU A 62 34.81 18.34 1.22
C LEU A 62 34.84 16.80 1.34
N PRO A 63 35.90 16.23 1.94
CA PRO A 63 35.96 14.80 2.18
C PRO A 63 34.97 14.39 3.28
N SER A 64 34.35 13.21 3.14
CA SER A 64 33.57 12.61 4.23
C SER A 64 34.42 12.46 5.49
N LYS A 65 33.81 12.69 6.67
CA LYS A 65 34.46 12.45 7.97
C LYS A 65 34.91 11.00 8.14
N ARG A 66 34.20 10.08 7.49
CA ARG A 66 34.48 8.64 7.49
C ARG A 66 35.42 8.20 6.38
N ARG A 67 35.85 9.13 5.52
CA ARG A 67 36.75 8.83 4.41
C ARG A 67 38.00 8.12 4.90
N ASN A 68 38.56 8.46 6.06
CA ASN A 68 39.78 7.84 6.57
C ASN A 68 39.53 6.71 7.60
N LEU A 69 38.33 6.12 7.62
CA LEU A 69 38.09 4.90 8.41
C LEU A 69 39.12 3.82 8.06
N SER A 70 39.48 3.02 9.07
CA SER A 70 40.36 1.88 8.87
C SER A 70 39.71 0.83 7.97
N ILE A 71 40.55 -0.05 7.44
CA ILE A 71 40.10 -1.17 6.61
C ILE A 71 39.24 -2.11 7.46
N GLU A 72 39.65 -2.36 8.69
CA GLU A 72 39.00 -3.24 9.66
C GLU A 72 37.59 -2.73 10.02
N GLU A 73 37.47 -1.45 10.39
CA GLU A 73 36.17 -0.84 10.70
C GLU A 73 35.25 -0.80 9.47
N THR A 74 35.82 -0.54 8.29
CA THR A 74 35.04 -0.56 7.04
C THR A 74 34.47 -1.95 6.75
N LEU A 75 35.26 -3.01 6.98
CA LEU A 75 34.80 -4.40 6.79
C LEU A 75 33.70 -4.79 7.79
N GLU A 76 33.82 -4.35 9.04
CA GLU A 76 32.80 -4.57 10.07
C GLU A 76 31.46 -3.93 9.65
N ARG A 77 31.48 -2.63 9.29
CA ARG A 77 30.27 -1.94 8.82
C ARG A 77 29.71 -2.53 7.53
N PHE A 78 30.57 -3.00 6.64
CA PHE A 78 30.11 -3.65 5.42
C PHE A 78 29.44 -5.02 5.69
N ALA A 79 29.89 -5.75 6.73
CA ALA A 79 29.20 -6.94 7.20
C ALA A 79 27.83 -6.60 7.81
N ASP A 80 27.72 -5.52 8.59
CA ASP A 80 26.43 -5.02 9.10
C ASP A 80 25.47 -4.71 7.94
N MET A 81 25.95 -3.99 6.91
CA MET A 81 25.17 -3.69 5.68
C MET A 81 24.67 -4.97 4.99
N LYS A 82 25.50 -6.02 4.91
CA LYS A 82 25.12 -7.31 4.29
C LYS A 82 23.97 -7.98 5.05
N THR A 83 23.99 -7.92 6.38
CA THR A 83 22.93 -8.51 7.21
C THR A 83 21.64 -7.69 7.21
N GLY A 84 21.69 -6.43 6.76
CA GLY A 84 20.54 -5.53 6.80
C GLY A 84 20.13 -5.16 8.23
N SER A 85 21.06 -5.26 9.20
CA SER A 85 20.82 -4.86 10.59
C SER A 85 20.41 -3.40 10.70
N GLU A 86 19.74 -3.02 11.79
CA GLU A 86 19.34 -1.62 12.03
C GLU A 86 20.54 -0.67 11.92
N GLU A 87 21.70 -1.11 12.41
CA GLU A 87 22.96 -0.39 12.22
C GLU A 87 23.37 -0.40 10.75
N GLY A 88 23.42 -1.56 10.08
CA GLY A 88 23.80 -1.69 8.67
C GLY A 88 23.01 -0.80 7.72
N GLN A 89 21.73 -0.54 8.02
CA GLN A 89 20.85 0.34 7.25
C GLN A 89 21.29 1.80 7.25
N ARG A 90 22.04 2.23 8.28
CA ARG A 90 22.56 3.59 8.41
C ARG A 90 23.80 3.81 7.55
N TRP A 91 24.46 2.73 7.12
CA TRP A 91 25.73 2.79 6.41
C TRP A 91 25.57 2.53 4.92
N CYS A 92 26.45 3.14 4.14
CA CYS A 92 26.67 2.79 2.75
C CYS A 92 28.15 2.59 2.48
N LEU A 93 28.49 1.83 1.45
CA LEU A 93 29.88 1.70 0.99
C LEU A 93 30.13 2.70 -0.13
N ARG A 94 31.19 3.50 -0.03
CA ARG A 94 31.62 4.44 -1.06
C ARG A 94 32.97 4.06 -1.66
N ALA A 95 33.13 4.29 -2.95
CA ALA A 95 34.42 4.21 -3.60
C ALA A 95 35.27 5.42 -3.20
N ARG A 96 36.57 5.20 -3.00
CA ARG A 96 37.56 6.24 -2.74
C ARG A 96 38.22 6.62 -4.06
N ILE A 97 37.78 7.73 -4.65
CA ILE A 97 38.26 8.23 -5.95
C ILE A 97 38.84 9.62 -5.74
N ALA A 98 38.01 10.66 -5.83
CA ALA A 98 38.42 12.05 -5.67
C ALA A 98 37.21 12.88 -5.21
N TYR A 99 37.18 13.22 -3.91
CA TYR A 99 36.09 13.99 -3.32
C TYR A 99 35.96 15.41 -3.92
N ASP A 100 37.05 15.93 -4.48
CA ASP A 100 37.20 17.26 -5.06
C ASP A 100 37.06 17.30 -6.59
N SER A 101 36.75 16.16 -7.22
CA SER A 101 36.64 16.05 -8.68
C SER A 101 35.71 17.11 -9.27
N PRO A 102 36.07 17.75 -10.40
CA PRO A 102 35.13 18.63 -11.10
C PRO A 102 33.89 17.87 -11.56
N ASN A 103 33.99 16.56 -11.83
CA ASN A 103 32.87 15.70 -12.14
C ASN A 103 32.22 15.16 -10.85
N GLY A 104 30.99 15.60 -10.57
CA GLY A 104 30.23 15.18 -9.39
C GLY A 104 30.02 13.67 -9.26
N THR A 105 29.93 12.92 -10.36
CA THR A 105 29.75 11.46 -10.32
C THR A 105 30.98 10.71 -9.83
N LEU A 106 32.17 11.32 -9.93
CA LEU A 106 33.43 10.76 -9.45
C LEU A 106 33.76 11.16 -8.00
N ARG A 107 32.92 11.99 -7.37
CA ARG A 107 33.07 12.39 -5.97
C ARG A 107 32.62 11.27 -5.05
N ASP A 108 33.56 10.39 -4.75
CA ASP A 108 33.45 9.24 -3.85
C ASP A 108 32.04 8.57 -3.90
N PRO A 109 31.65 7.98 -5.05
CA PRO A 109 30.29 7.50 -5.26
C PRO A 109 29.93 6.32 -4.37
N VAL A 110 28.66 6.22 -4.00
CA VAL A 110 28.09 5.06 -3.30
C VAL A 110 28.07 3.86 -4.24
N ILE A 111 28.64 2.74 -3.77
CA ILE A 111 28.75 1.46 -4.50
C ILE A 111 27.98 0.33 -3.83
N TYR A 112 27.53 0.50 -2.58
CA TYR A 112 26.69 -0.47 -1.87
C TYR A 112 25.80 0.24 -0.84
N ARG A 113 24.55 -0.21 -0.66
CA ARG A 113 23.60 0.33 0.34
C ARG A 113 22.54 -0.70 0.71
N CYS A 114 21.96 -0.58 1.90
CA CYS A 114 20.76 -1.33 2.28
C CYS A 114 19.52 -0.70 1.65
N ASN A 115 18.58 -1.54 1.18
CA ASN A 115 17.30 -1.10 0.64
C ASN A 115 16.20 -2.00 1.19
N LEU A 116 15.16 -1.43 1.80
CA LEU A 116 14.23 -2.20 2.65
C LEU A 116 12.77 -2.26 2.21
N ILE A 117 12.30 -1.52 1.19
CA ILE A 117 10.86 -1.54 0.90
C ILE A 117 10.56 -1.37 -0.60
N PRO A 118 9.58 -2.14 -1.15
CA PRO A 118 8.76 -1.71 -2.27
C PRO A 118 7.24 -1.78 -1.96
N GLY A 119 6.53 -0.69 -2.26
CA GLY A 119 5.06 -0.59 -2.22
C GLY A 119 4.39 -0.34 -3.58
N MET A 120 5.18 -0.08 -4.63
CA MET A 120 4.69 0.15 -5.98
C MET A 120 4.84 -1.11 -6.83
N THR A 121 3.83 -1.43 -7.64
CA THR A 121 3.95 -2.55 -8.58
C THR A 121 4.86 -2.16 -9.74
N VAL A 122 5.86 -3.00 -10.01
CA VAL A 122 6.86 -2.76 -11.07
C VAL A 122 6.23 -2.58 -12.47
N PRO A 123 5.16 -3.33 -12.86
CA PRO A 123 4.47 -3.12 -14.14
C PRO A 123 3.87 -1.71 -14.30
N ALA A 124 3.26 -1.16 -13.25
CA ALA A 124 2.63 0.16 -13.32
C ALA A 124 3.65 1.27 -13.51
N LEU A 125 4.76 1.22 -12.77
CA LEU A 125 5.86 2.17 -12.93
C LEU A 125 6.47 2.07 -14.34
N ARG A 126 6.61 0.86 -14.88
CA ARG A 126 7.14 0.64 -16.22
C ARG A 126 6.24 1.21 -17.31
N GLU A 127 4.93 0.95 -17.28
CA GLU A 127 3.99 1.53 -18.24
C GLU A 127 3.94 3.06 -18.11
N PHE A 128 4.07 3.61 -16.88
CA PHE A 128 4.11 5.05 -16.66
C PHE A 128 5.30 5.70 -17.36
N ILE A 129 6.51 5.15 -17.14
CA ILE A 129 7.75 5.64 -17.74
C ILE A 129 7.70 5.53 -19.27
N LEU A 130 7.21 4.40 -19.81
CA LEU A 130 7.09 4.20 -21.26
C LEU A 130 6.11 5.19 -21.90
N LYS A 131 4.99 5.51 -21.24
CA LYS A 131 4.01 6.50 -21.72
C LYS A 131 4.58 7.91 -21.87
N GLN A 132 5.57 8.28 -21.07
CA GLN A 132 6.20 9.60 -21.18
C GLN A 132 7.11 9.72 -22.41
N GLY A 133 7.69 8.59 -22.84
CA GLY A 133 8.65 8.56 -23.95
C GLY A 133 9.97 9.26 -23.64
N PRO A 134 11.02 9.00 -24.44
CA PRO A 134 12.30 9.68 -24.29
C PRO A 134 12.19 11.12 -24.82
N SER A 135 12.47 12.10 -23.96
CA SER A 135 12.50 13.52 -24.32
C SER A 135 13.61 14.26 -23.59
N ARG A 136 14.07 15.37 -24.17
CA ARG A 136 14.97 16.33 -23.50
C ARG A 136 14.21 17.37 -22.66
N ASN A 137 12.88 17.37 -22.75
CA ASN A 137 12.03 18.31 -22.03
C ASN A 137 11.86 17.86 -20.58
N ILE A 138 11.93 18.82 -19.66
CA ILE A 138 11.57 18.62 -18.26
C ILE A 138 10.05 18.75 -18.16
N LEU A 139 9.37 17.69 -17.74
CA LEU A 139 7.92 17.66 -17.56
C LEU A 139 7.60 17.48 -16.07
N ASN A 140 6.64 18.26 -15.57
CA ASN A 140 6.01 17.99 -14.28
C ASN A 140 4.88 17.00 -14.52
N LEU A 141 4.91 15.88 -13.80
CA LEU A 141 3.94 14.81 -13.94
C LEU A 141 3.02 14.78 -12.72
N GLU A 142 1.73 14.62 -12.99
CA GLU A 142 0.67 14.51 -11.99
C GLU A 142 0.66 13.12 -11.36
N TRP A 143 0.60 13.06 -10.02
CA TRP A 143 0.54 11.80 -9.26
C TRP A 143 -0.70 10.96 -9.61
N GLY A 144 -1.82 11.62 -9.93
CA GLY A 144 -3.07 10.94 -10.27
C GLY A 144 -2.92 9.96 -11.45
N ALA A 145 -2.13 10.31 -12.46
CA ALA A 145 -1.91 9.46 -13.63
C ALA A 145 -1.09 8.20 -13.30
N LEU A 146 -0.10 8.33 -12.41
CA LEU A 146 0.69 7.19 -11.92
C LEU A 146 -0.18 6.23 -11.10
N TRP A 147 -1.00 6.76 -10.19
CA TRP A 147 -1.85 5.94 -9.33
C TRP A 147 -3.03 5.31 -10.07
N ALA A 148 -3.65 6.02 -11.02
CA ALA A 148 -4.65 5.45 -11.91
C ALA A 148 -4.08 4.29 -12.74
N LEU A 149 -2.80 4.39 -13.11
CA LEU A 149 -2.11 3.31 -13.80
C LEU A 149 -1.77 2.15 -12.85
N ASN A 150 -1.34 2.41 -11.62
CA ASN A 150 -1.14 1.37 -10.61
C ASN A 150 -2.44 0.60 -10.32
N LYS A 151 -3.57 1.32 -10.26
CA LYS A 151 -4.91 0.74 -10.14
C LYS A 151 -5.19 -0.32 -11.22
N LYS A 152 -4.81 -0.07 -12.47
CA LYS A 152 -5.02 -1.02 -13.59
C LYS A 152 -4.38 -2.38 -13.33
N TYR A 153 -3.25 -2.41 -12.63
CA TYR A 153 -2.51 -3.64 -12.34
C TYR A 153 -2.95 -4.32 -11.03
N ILE A 154 -3.35 -3.54 -10.02
CA ILE A 154 -3.82 -4.11 -8.74
C ILE A 154 -5.29 -4.56 -8.79
N ASP A 155 -6.13 -3.92 -9.62
CA ASP A 155 -7.57 -4.20 -9.63
C ASP A 155 -7.92 -5.67 -9.94
N PRO A 156 -7.31 -6.31 -10.97
CA PRO A 156 -7.62 -7.70 -11.32
C PRO A 156 -7.18 -8.73 -10.27
N GLU A 157 -6.11 -8.42 -9.54
CA GLU A 157 -5.43 -9.35 -8.61
C GLU A 157 -5.86 -9.16 -7.15
N ALA A 158 -6.45 -8.02 -6.79
CA ALA A 158 -6.84 -7.73 -5.42
C ALA A 158 -8.16 -8.43 -5.04
N ALA A 159 -8.09 -9.39 -4.10
CA ALA A 159 -9.28 -10.05 -3.55
C ALA A 159 -10.21 -9.03 -2.87
N ARG A 160 -11.54 -9.23 -2.98
CA ARG A 160 -12.53 -8.29 -2.43
C ARG A 160 -12.96 -8.70 -1.04
N HIS A 161 -12.86 -7.78 -0.10
CA HIS A 161 -13.24 -7.92 1.30
C HIS A 161 -14.16 -6.78 1.70
N THR A 162 -14.83 -6.91 2.82
CA THR A 162 -15.69 -5.86 3.38
C THR A 162 -15.07 -5.36 4.66
N ALA A 163 -15.02 -4.03 4.81
CA ALA A 163 -14.73 -3.38 6.07
C ALA A 163 -15.74 -2.27 6.33
N ILE A 164 -16.11 -2.11 7.60
CA ILE A 164 -17.03 -1.08 8.11
C ILE A 164 -16.30 -0.29 9.19
N VAL A 165 -16.23 1.03 9.03
CA VAL A 165 -15.63 1.93 10.02
C VAL A 165 -16.39 1.82 11.34
N GLN A 166 -15.67 1.83 12.46
CA GLN A 166 -16.26 1.67 13.80
C GLN A 166 -17.00 2.93 14.25
N ASP A 167 -16.45 4.09 13.91
CA ASP A 167 -17.01 5.38 14.27
C ASP A 167 -18.37 5.54 13.59
N ASP A 168 -19.40 5.79 14.40
CA ASP A 168 -20.80 5.90 13.99
C ASP A 168 -21.35 4.67 13.22
N ALA A 169 -20.78 3.48 13.40
CA ALA A 169 -21.32 2.28 12.76
C ALA A 169 -22.79 2.03 13.19
N VAL A 170 -23.67 1.80 12.22
CA VAL A 170 -25.10 1.62 12.48
C VAL A 170 -25.43 0.14 12.61
N SER A 171 -26.01 -0.25 13.75
CA SER A 171 -26.53 -1.59 13.95
C SER A 171 -27.93 -1.71 13.35
N CYS A 172 -28.09 -2.65 12.41
CA CYS A 172 -29.33 -2.89 11.70
C CYS A 172 -29.85 -4.29 11.95
N HIS A 173 -31.17 -4.45 11.96
CA HIS A 173 -31.84 -5.74 12.13
C HIS A 173 -32.40 -6.23 10.80
N VAL A 174 -32.20 -7.50 10.47
CA VAL A 174 -32.68 -8.12 9.23
C VAL A 174 -33.80 -9.12 9.55
N ILE A 175 -34.99 -8.82 9.04
CA ILE A 175 -36.20 -9.64 9.15
C ILE A 175 -36.18 -10.71 8.04
N GLY A 176 -36.59 -11.93 8.40
CA GLY A 176 -36.68 -13.07 7.47
C GLY A 176 -35.57 -14.11 7.63
N ILE A 177 -34.76 -14.03 8.69
CA ILE A 177 -33.78 -15.06 9.05
C ILE A 177 -33.85 -15.41 10.55
N ASP A 178 -33.85 -16.71 10.84
CA ASP A 178 -33.96 -17.21 12.22
C ASP A 178 -32.60 -17.52 12.86
N ASN A 179 -31.63 -17.97 12.05
CA ASN A 179 -30.31 -18.42 12.52
C ASN A 179 -29.19 -17.83 11.66
N SER A 180 -28.03 -17.58 12.29
CA SER A 180 -26.83 -17.19 11.57
C SER A 180 -26.38 -18.32 10.64
N SER A 181 -25.93 -17.98 9.44
CA SER A 181 -25.48 -18.94 8.44
C SER A 181 -24.26 -18.44 7.69
N VAL A 182 -23.58 -19.31 6.94
CA VAL A 182 -22.39 -18.97 6.17
C VAL A 182 -22.58 -19.43 4.73
N ALA A 183 -22.34 -18.54 3.76
CA ALA A 183 -22.21 -18.91 2.36
C ALA A 183 -20.78 -18.74 1.87
N ILE A 184 -20.43 -19.53 0.85
CA ILE A 184 -19.17 -19.40 0.12
C ILE A 184 -19.46 -18.60 -1.15
N LYS A 185 -18.74 -17.51 -1.37
CA LYS A 185 -18.87 -16.62 -2.54
C LYS A 185 -17.49 -16.40 -3.17
N PRO A 186 -17.39 -16.13 -4.47
CA PRO A 186 -16.12 -15.74 -5.07
C PRO A 186 -15.51 -14.50 -4.39
N LYS A 187 -14.20 -14.47 -4.22
CA LYS A 187 -13.48 -13.27 -3.76
C LYS A 187 -13.56 -12.16 -4.78
N TYR A 188 -13.63 -12.47 -6.07
CA TYR A 188 -13.90 -11.49 -7.12
C TYR A 188 -14.63 -12.16 -8.29
N ILE A 189 -15.82 -11.67 -8.64
CA ILE A 189 -16.64 -12.29 -9.70
C ILE A 189 -15.96 -12.21 -11.07
N LYS A 190 -15.12 -11.20 -11.30
CA LYS A 190 -14.39 -11.04 -12.57
C LYS A 190 -13.08 -11.84 -12.63
N ASN A 191 -12.60 -12.36 -11.50
CA ASN A 191 -11.40 -13.20 -11.42
C ASN A 191 -11.64 -14.32 -10.40
N LEU A 192 -12.10 -15.47 -10.90
CA LEU A 192 -12.44 -16.63 -10.06
C LEU A 192 -11.19 -17.34 -9.51
N ASP A 193 -10.01 -17.10 -10.10
CA ASP A 193 -8.75 -17.74 -9.68
C ASP A 193 -8.28 -17.25 -8.31
N LEU A 194 -8.75 -16.07 -7.87
CA LEU A 194 -8.53 -15.56 -6.52
C LEU A 194 -9.22 -16.42 -5.43
N GLY A 195 -10.08 -17.35 -5.84
CA GLY A 195 -10.77 -18.29 -4.97
C GLY A 195 -12.03 -17.72 -4.34
N THR A 196 -12.37 -18.23 -3.16
CA THR A 196 -13.65 -17.93 -2.49
C THR A 196 -13.45 -17.35 -1.10
N LYS A 197 -14.48 -16.67 -0.61
CA LYS A 197 -14.59 -16.10 0.73
C LYS A 197 -15.87 -16.57 1.41
N LYS A 198 -15.85 -16.62 2.73
CA LYS A 198 -17.00 -16.86 3.58
C LYS A 198 -17.77 -15.55 3.76
N VAL A 199 -19.07 -15.57 3.55
CA VAL A 199 -19.99 -14.48 3.87
C VAL A 199 -20.88 -14.96 4.99
N VAL A 200 -20.76 -14.32 6.15
CA VAL A 200 -21.54 -14.64 7.35
C VAL A 200 -22.82 -13.81 7.33
N TYR A 201 -23.98 -14.47 7.39
CA TYR A 201 -25.28 -13.85 7.52
C TYR A 201 -25.74 -13.95 8.96
N ASP A 202 -26.30 -12.86 9.48
CA ASP A 202 -26.86 -12.81 10.81
C ASP A 202 -27.98 -11.78 10.90
N LYS A 203 -28.89 -11.96 11.85
CA LYS A 203 -30.06 -11.08 12.03
C LYS A 203 -29.66 -9.66 12.42
N THR A 204 -28.42 -9.47 12.87
CA THR A 204 -27.86 -8.17 13.20
C THR A 204 -26.62 -7.92 12.35
N ILE A 205 -26.60 -6.77 11.68
CA ILE A 205 -25.52 -6.36 10.78
C ILE A 205 -25.06 -4.93 11.10
N LEU A 206 -23.85 -4.59 10.69
CA LEU A 206 -23.29 -3.24 10.75
C LEU A 206 -23.22 -2.63 9.35
N LEU A 207 -23.64 -1.38 9.24
CA LEU A 207 -23.50 -0.53 8.07
C LEU A 207 -22.67 0.72 8.42
N GLU A 208 -22.10 1.36 7.40
CA GLU A 208 -21.48 2.67 7.58
C GLU A 208 -22.55 3.75 7.78
N GLN A 209 -22.24 4.75 8.61
CA GLN A 209 -23.15 5.88 8.84
C GLN A 209 -23.56 6.58 7.54
N VAL A 210 -22.61 6.84 6.64
CA VAL A 210 -22.88 7.53 5.36
C VAL A 210 -23.87 6.76 4.49
N ASP A 211 -23.77 5.43 4.49
CA ASP A 211 -24.69 4.57 3.77
C ASP A 211 -26.07 4.59 4.42
N ALA A 212 -26.13 4.39 5.74
CA ALA A 212 -27.38 4.39 6.50
C ALA A 212 -28.13 5.73 6.39
N GLN A 213 -27.42 6.86 6.49
CA GLN A 213 -27.97 8.22 6.38
C GLN A 213 -28.61 8.47 5.01
N SER A 214 -28.05 7.86 3.98
CA SER A 214 -28.46 8.03 2.58
C SER A 214 -29.62 7.14 2.13
N LEU A 215 -30.22 6.37 3.05
CA LEU A 215 -31.38 5.52 2.78
C LEU A 215 -32.69 6.24 3.10
N VAL A 216 -33.73 5.89 2.34
CA VAL A 216 -35.10 6.36 2.55
C VAL A 216 -35.97 5.19 3.03
N GLU A 217 -36.96 5.48 3.89
CA GLU A 217 -37.90 4.45 4.33
C GLU A 217 -38.66 3.84 3.15
N ASN A 218 -38.79 2.51 3.18
CA ASN A 218 -39.30 1.64 2.14
C ASN A 218 -38.50 1.62 0.83
N GLU A 219 -37.29 2.18 0.79
CA GLU A 219 -36.38 2.04 -0.34
C GLU A 219 -35.91 0.58 -0.48
N GLU A 220 -35.87 0.07 -1.72
CA GLU A 220 -35.27 -1.22 -2.04
C GLU A 220 -33.77 -1.06 -2.31
N ILE A 221 -32.95 -1.79 -1.57
CA ILE A 221 -31.49 -1.79 -1.70
C ILE A 221 -30.97 -3.19 -2.00
N THR A 222 -29.72 -3.30 -2.41
CA THR A 222 -28.96 -4.56 -2.46
C THR A 222 -27.96 -4.60 -1.31
N LEU A 223 -28.15 -5.54 -0.39
CA LEU A 223 -27.11 -5.95 0.55
C LEU A 223 -26.09 -6.81 -0.22
N MET A 224 -24.86 -6.30 -0.37
CA MET A 224 -23.85 -6.94 -1.22
C MET A 224 -23.60 -8.41 -0.81
N ASN A 225 -23.55 -9.30 -1.78
CA ASN A 225 -23.44 -10.77 -1.62
C ASN A 225 -24.60 -11.47 -0.88
N TRP A 226 -25.62 -10.74 -0.40
CA TRP A 226 -26.82 -11.31 0.23
C TRP A 226 -28.02 -11.30 -0.73
N GLY A 227 -28.38 -10.14 -1.28
CA GLY A 227 -29.57 -9.95 -2.11
C GLY A 227 -30.28 -8.64 -1.83
N ASN A 228 -31.47 -8.46 -2.40
CA ASN A 228 -32.27 -7.26 -2.18
C ASN A 228 -32.98 -7.28 -0.82
N ALA A 229 -33.19 -6.09 -0.25
CA ALA A 229 -33.95 -5.87 0.97
C ALA A 229 -34.61 -4.49 0.97
N TYR A 230 -35.75 -4.35 1.64
CA TYR A 230 -36.41 -3.07 1.88
C TYR A 230 -35.96 -2.46 3.22
N ALA A 231 -35.57 -1.19 3.22
CA ALA A 231 -35.30 -0.43 4.44
C ALA A 231 -36.64 0.01 5.08
N ARG A 232 -37.29 -0.85 5.87
CA ARG A 232 -38.66 -0.61 6.35
C ARG A 232 -38.78 0.49 7.37
N ARG A 233 -37.83 0.56 8.30
CA ARG A 233 -37.85 1.53 9.39
C ARG A 233 -36.45 2.07 9.60
N ILE A 234 -36.32 3.39 9.68
CA ILE A 234 -35.05 4.06 9.93
C ILE A 234 -35.18 4.88 11.22
N SER A 235 -34.44 4.48 12.25
CA SER A 235 -34.38 5.19 13.53
C SER A 235 -33.24 6.20 13.51
N ARG A 236 -33.47 7.39 14.07
CA ARG A 236 -32.49 8.48 14.12
C ARG A 236 -32.31 8.96 15.56
N ALA A 237 -31.15 9.52 15.87
CA ALA A 237 -30.86 10.10 17.17
C ALA A 237 -31.76 11.32 17.43
N ASP A 238 -32.14 11.53 18.69
CA ASP A 238 -32.97 12.67 19.09
C ASP A 238 -32.22 14.00 18.99
N GLN A 239 -30.90 13.97 19.21
CA GLN A 239 -30.05 15.15 19.10
C GLN A 239 -29.32 15.18 17.75
N PRO A 240 -29.26 16.35 17.09
CA PRO A 240 -28.46 16.52 15.89
C PRO A 240 -26.97 16.51 16.23
N ASP A 241 -26.15 16.17 15.25
CA ASP A 241 -24.70 16.29 15.33
C ASP A 241 -24.24 17.74 15.08
N GLU A 242 -22.92 17.94 15.03
CA GLU A 242 -22.29 19.25 14.80
C GLU A 242 -22.68 19.90 13.46
N THR A 243 -23.17 19.11 12.50
CA THR A 243 -23.64 19.59 11.19
C THR A 243 -25.12 19.95 11.18
N GLY A 244 -25.84 19.64 12.25
CA GLY A 244 -27.29 19.81 12.35
C GLY A 244 -28.09 18.61 11.84
N GLU A 245 -27.44 17.50 11.48
CA GLU A 245 -28.11 16.29 11.01
C GLU A 245 -28.37 15.29 12.15
N HIS A 246 -29.51 14.62 12.09
CA HIS A 246 -29.81 13.52 13.02
C HIS A 246 -29.23 12.21 12.47
N LYS A 247 -28.18 11.71 13.11
CA LYS A 247 -27.54 10.44 12.75
C LYS A 247 -28.54 9.28 12.84
N VAL A 248 -28.55 8.42 11.83
CA VAL A 248 -29.25 7.12 11.91
C VAL A 248 -28.64 6.25 13.01
N THR A 249 -29.48 5.69 13.88
CA THR A 249 -29.08 4.82 14.99
C THR A 249 -29.45 3.36 14.77
N GLY A 250 -30.37 3.07 13.84
CA GLY A 250 -30.71 1.71 13.47
C GLY A 250 -31.65 1.63 12.28
N ILE A 251 -31.60 0.52 11.56
CA ILE A 251 -32.48 0.24 10.41
C ILE A 251 -33.05 -1.17 10.53
N GLU A 252 -34.34 -1.33 10.24
CA GLU A 252 -34.97 -2.63 10.05
C GLU A 252 -35.05 -2.93 8.54
N PHE A 253 -34.37 -3.98 8.12
CA PHE A 253 -34.41 -4.49 6.76
C PHE A 253 -35.35 -5.69 6.64
N GLU A 254 -36.13 -5.75 5.57
CA GLU A 254 -36.92 -6.93 5.20
C GLU A 254 -36.37 -7.53 3.90
N LEU A 255 -35.98 -8.81 3.92
CA LEU A 255 -35.40 -9.46 2.74
C LEU A 255 -36.41 -9.60 1.60
N HIS A 256 -35.96 -9.28 0.38
CA HIS A 256 -36.71 -9.41 -0.86
C HIS A 256 -35.83 -10.07 -1.93
N LEU A 257 -35.52 -11.36 -1.75
CA LEU A 257 -34.52 -12.05 -2.58
C LEU A 257 -34.90 -12.22 -4.06
N GLU A 258 -36.16 -11.99 -4.41
CA GLU A 258 -36.67 -11.97 -5.80
C GLU A 258 -36.36 -10.66 -6.54
N GLY A 259 -35.89 -9.63 -5.81
CA GLY A 259 -35.56 -8.32 -6.36
C GLY A 259 -34.39 -8.31 -7.34
N ASP A 260 -34.33 -7.26 -8.17
CA ASP A 260 -33.27 -7.10 -9.18
C ASP A 260 -32.08 -6.31 -8.62
N VAL A 261 -30.99 -7.01 -8.32
CA VAL A 261 -29.74 -6.44 -7.78
C VAL A 261 -29.05 -5.41 -8.71
N LYS A 262 -29.47 -5.30 -9.98
CA LYS A 262 -28.90 -4.35 -10.94
C LYS A 262 -29.57 -2.97 -10.87
N LYS A 263 -30.78 -2.88 -10.31
CA LYS A 263 -31.59 -1.65 -10.28
C LYS A 263 -31.51 -0.90 -8.96
N THR A 264 -31.00 -1.53 -7.92
CA THR A 264 -31.01 -0.99 -6.56
C THR A 264 -29.61 -0.58 -6.10
N LYS A 265 -29.57 0.34 -5.14
CA LYS A 265 -28.35 0.85 -4.53
C LYS A 265 -27.66 -0.25 -3.74
N LYS A 266 -26.35 -0.42 -3.92
CA LYS A 266 -25.57 -1.48 -3.26
C LYS A 266 -24.96 -0.97 -1.97
N ILE A 267 -25.20 -1.70 -0.89
CA ILE A 267 -24.74 -1.36 0.47
C ILE A 267 -23.80 -2.44 0.99
N SER A 268 -22.67 -2.00 1.56
CA SER A 268 -21.71 -2.87 2.25
C SER A 268 -22.17 -3.10 3.68
N TRP A 269 -22.00 -4.32 4.19
CA TRP A 269 -22.46 -4.68 5.52
C TRP A 269 -21.60 -5.81 6.11
N LEU A 270 -21.58 -5.92 7.44
CA LEU A 270 -20.96 -7.03 8.16
C LEU A 270 -21.90 -7.61 9.21
N ALA A 271 -22.04 -8.93 9.28
CA ALA A 271 -22.72 -9.58 10.41
C ALA A 271 -21.97 -9.32 11.72
N THR A 272 -22.71 -9.03 12.79
CA THR A 272 -22.15 -8.71 14.13
C THR A 272 -21.65 -9.91 14.92
N VAL A 273 -21.55 -11.08 14.29
CA VAL A 273 -21.02 -12.28 14.93
C VAL A 273 -19.55 -12.05 15.29
N SER A 274 -19.15 -12.32 16.52
CA SER A 274 -17.79 -12.04 17.03
C SER A 274 -16.67 -12.72 16.23
N SER A 275 -16.95 -13.89 15.64
CA SER A 275 -16.01 -14.59 14.75
C SER A 275 -15.82 -13.89 13.39
N ASN A 276 -16.74 -13.00 13.00
CA ASN A 276 -16.75 -12.28 11.74
C ASN A 276 -16.12 -10.88 11.81
N LEU A 277 -16.13 -10.23 12.97
CA LEU A 277 -15.65 -8.86 13.15
C LEU A 277 -14.17 -8.84 13.52
N ILE A 278 -13.30 -8.60 12.53
CA ILE A 278 -11.85 -8.52 12.73
C ILE A 278 -11.46 -7.06 12.95
N PRO A 279 -10.85 -6.68 14.09
CA PRO A 279 -10.37 -5.33 14.31
C PRO A 279 -9.23 -4.98 13.35
N VAL A 280 -9.39 -3.91 12.58
CA VAL A 280 -8.36 -3.43 11.65
C VAL A 280 -8.17 -1.91 11.75
N ASP A 281 -6.96 -1.44 11.50
CA ASP A 281 -6.65 -0.03 11.28
C ASP A 281 -6.41 0.19 9.80
N LEU A 282 -7.23 1.05 9.20
CA LEU A 282 -7.05 1.52 7.84
C LEU A 282 -6.24 2.81 7.92
N VAL A 283 -5.04 2.80 7.35
CA VAL A 283 -4.11 3.93 7.38
C VAL A 283 -4.04 4.53 5.98
N SER A 284 -4.39 5.80 5.85
CA SER A 284 -4.22 6.57 4.62
C SER A 284 -3.10 7.59 4.78
N PHE A 285 -2.46 7.94 3.68
CA PHE A 285 -1.38 8.90 3.66
C PHE A 285 -1.74 10.09 2.75
N ASP A 286 -1.40 11.29 3.20
CA ASP A 286 -1.47 12.50 2.39
C ASP A 286 -0.14 12.78 1.68
N TYR A 287 -0.13 13.84 0.87
CA TYR A 287 1.07 14.40 0.30
C TYR A 287 2.02 14.90 1.38
N LEU A 288 3.31 14.60 1.22
CA LEU A 288 4.37 15.10 2.10
C LEU A 288 4.60 16.61 1.96
N ILE A 289 4.24 17.18 0.81
CA ILE A 289 4.47 18.58 0.46
C ILE A 289 3.14 19.18 -0.01
N THR A 290 2.77 20.32 0.55
CA THR A 290 1.49 21.03 0.29
C THR A 290 1.49 21.85 -1.00
N LYS A 291 2.63 21.93 -1.69
CA LYS A 291 2.84 22.69 -2.92
C LYS A 291 3.25 21.75 -4.06
N ASP A 292 2.51 21.82 -5.17
CA ASP A 292 2.73 20.98 -6.37
C ASP A 292 4.14 21.09 -6.95
N LYS A 293 4.72 22.28 -6.86
CA LYS A 293 6.07 22.57 -7.36
C LYS A 293 6.77 23.60 -6.47
N LEU A 294 7.90 23.19 -5.91
CA LEU A 294 8.81 24.09 -5.22
C LEU A 294 9.64 24.88 -6.25
N GLU A 295 9.69 26.19 -6.09
CA GLU A 295 10.57 27.11 -6.78
C GLU A 295 11.91 27.25 -6.03
N LYS A 296 12.91 27.87 -6.66
CA LYS A 296 14.27 27.94 -6.10
C LYS A 296 14.35 28.74 -4.79
N GLU A 297 13.43 29.67 -4.63
CA GLU A 297 13.35 30.57 -3.48
C GLU A 297 12.54 29.96 -2.32
N ASP A 298 11.82 28.86 -2.58
CA ASP A 298 11.03 28.17 -1.56
C ASP A 298 11.93 27.42 -0.57
N ARG A 299 11.54 27.45 0.70
CA ARG A 299 12.12 26.59 1.73
C ARG A 299 11.20 25.41 1.96
N LEU A 300 11.73 24.19 1.82
CA LEU A 300 10.94 22.96 1.92
C LEU A 300 10.13 22.91 3.22
N GLU A 301 10.73 23.33 4.34
CA GLU A 301 10.12 23.26 5.68
C GLU A 301 8.81 24.06 5.79
N ASP A 302 8.66 25.12 4.98
CA ASP A 302 7.46 25.96 4.96
C ASP A 302 6.28 25.28 4.22
N PHE A 303 6.55 24.18 3.50
CA PHE A 303 5.57 23.45 2.69
C PHE A 303 5.44 21.97 3.08
N LEU A 304 6.04 21.53 4.19
CA LEU A 304 5.82 20.18 4.71
C LEU A 304 4.43 20.09 5.34
N GLU A 305 3.71 19.01 5.04
CA GLU A 305 2.45 18.71 5.71
C GLU A 305 2.75 18.10 7.11
N PRO A 306 2.33 18.73 8.22
CA PRO A 306 2.55 18.18 9.56
C PRO A 306 1.84 16.84 9.79
N ASP A 307 0.66 16.64 9.18
CA ASP A 307 -0.17 15.46 9.40
C ASP A 307 -0.34 14.68 8.09
N THR A 308 0.61 13.78 7.80
CA THR A 308 0.59 12.97 6.57
C THR A 308 -0.01 11.58 6.74
N GLU A 309 -0.34 11.16 7.97
CA GLU A 309 -0.84 9.82 8.26
C GLU A 309 -2.16 9.91 9.03
N PHE A 310 -3.20 9.28 8.49
CA PHE A 310 -4.52 9.23 9.11
C PHE A 310 -4.91 7.79 9.37
N ARG A 311 -5.37 7.50 10.60
CA ARG A 311 -5.78 6.15 11.01
C ARG A 311 -7.27 6.11 11.28
N THR A 312 -7.95 5.20 10.60
CA THR A 312 -9.38 4.94 10.79
C THR A 312 -9.58 3.53 11.33
N ARG A 313 -10.26 3.42 12.48
CA ARG A 313 -10.60 2.12 13.07
C ARG A 313 -11.78 1.50 12.33
N ALA A 314 -11.65 0.26 11.90
CA ALA A 314 -12.70 -0.49 11.23
C ALA A 314 -12.83 -1.91 11.77
N PHE A 315 -13.93 -2.58 11.42
CA PHE A 315 -14.06 -4.02 11.44
C PHE A 315 -14.01 -4.54 10.01
N ALA A 316 -13.22 -5.58 9.74
CA ALA A 316 -13.20 -6.30 8.48
C ALA A 316 -13.84 -7.69 8.63
N ASP A 317 -14.27 -8.29 7.53
CA ASP A 317 -14.78 -9.66 7.51
C ASP A 317 -13.73 -10.71 7.94
N CYS A 318 -14.17 -11.88 8.41
CA CYS A 318 -13.26 -12.90 8.94
C CYS A 318 -12.19 -13.40 7.97
N ASN A 319 -12.38 -13.24 6.66
CA ASN A 319 -11.47 -13.78 5.65
C ASN A 319 -10.14 -13.03 5.61
N VAL A 320 -10.03 -11.84 6.22
CA VAL A 320 -8.76 -11.12 6.28
C VAL A 320 -7.76 -11.78 7.23
N ARG A 321 -8.19 -12.63 8.17
CA ARG A 321 -7.31 -13.31 9.14
C ARG A 321 -6.23 -14.17 8.46
N ASP A 322 -6.55 -14.73 7.30
CA ASP A 322 -5.68 -15.66 6.58
C ASP A 322 -4.71 -14.94 5.62
N LEU A 323 -4.71 -13.60 5.60
CA LEU A 323 -3.83 -12.81 4.75
C LEU A 323 -2.42 -12.72 5.35
N SER A 324 -1.41 -12.85 4.50
CA SER A 324 -0.02 -12.62 4.85
C SER A 324 0.40 -11.18 4.55
N ARG A 325 1.40 -10.68 5.30
CA ARG A 325 1.97 -9.35 5.13
C ARG A 325 2.35 -9.11 3.67
N GLY A 326 2.01 -7.93 3.18
CA GLY A 326 2.22 -7.52 1.80
C GLY A 326 1.09 -7.89 0.84
N ALA A 327 0.09 -8.67 1.27
CA ALA A 327 -1.10 -8.93 0.46
C ALA A 327 -1.81 -7.61 0.10
N ILE A 328 -2.17 -7.46 -1.18
CA ILE A 328 -2.96 -6.35 -1.69
C ILE A 328 -4.40 -6.83 -1.86
N ILE A 329 -5.33 -6.15 -1.21
CA ILE A 329 -6.77 -6.44 -1.26
C ILE A 329 -7.55 -5.18 -1.60
N GLN A 330 -8.82 -5.33 -1.92
CA GLN A 330 -9.76 -4.21 -1.99
C GLN A 330 -10.81 -4.37 -0.91
N PHE A 331 -10.95 -3.35 -0.06
CA PHE A 331 -12.17 -3.20 0.73
C PHE A 331 -13.24 -2.58 -0.16
N GLU A 332 -14.31 -3.34 -0.42
CA GLU A 332 -15.36 -2.97 -1.36
C GLU A 332 -15.95 -1.61 -0.96
N ARG A 333 -15.97 -0.68 -1.92
CA ARG A 333 -16.43 0.71 -1.76
C ARG A 333 -15.58 1.61 -0.84
N LYS A 334 -14.40 1.14 -0.41
CA LYS A 334 -13.40 1.97 0.29
C LYS A 334 -12.19 2.29 -0.58
N GLY A 335 -11.45 1.25 -0.96
CA GLY A 335 -10.16 1.45 -1.61
C GLY A 335 -9.35 0.16 -1.70
N TYR A 336 -8.13 0.28 -2.19
CA TYR A 336 -7.17 -0.81 -2.22
C TYR A 336 -6.23 -0.65 -1.04
N TYR A 337 -5.87 -1.76 -0.40
CA TYR A 337 -5.06 -1.71 0.78
C TYR A 337 -4.00 -2.81 0.73
N LYS A 338 -2.83 -2.51 1.27
CA LYS A 338 -1.74 -3.45 1.49
C LYS A 338 -1.66 -3.79 2.98
N LEU A 339 -1.67 -5.08 3.31
CA LEU A 339 -1.49 -5.54 4.68
C LEU A 339 -0.05 -5.27 5.16
N ASP A 340 0.11 -4.53 6.26
CA ASP A 340 1.40 -4.30 6.91
C ASP A 340 1.57 -5.09 8.21
N VAL A 341 0.54 -5.15 9.06
CA VAL A 341 0.56 -5.93 10.31
C VAL A 341 -0.46 -7.04 10.24
N GLU A 342 0.01 -8.29 10.29
CA GLU A 342 -0.81 -9.50 10.22
C GLU A 342 -1.69 -9.70 11.46
N TYR A 343 -2.65 -10.61 11.34
CA TYR A 343 -3.50 -11.00 12.45
C TYR A 343 -2.69 -11.66 13.57
N LYS A 344 -2.92 -11.23 14.81
CA LYS A 344 -2.42 -11.88 16.02
C LYS A 344 -3.62 -12.35 16.85
N SER A 345 -3.48 -13.46 17.57
CA SER A 345 -4.55 -13.95 18.45
C SER A 345 -4.60 -13.23 19.81
N GLU A 346 -3.71 -12.27 20.04
CA GLU A 346 -3.64 -11.48 21.27
C GLU A 346 -4.84 -10.53 21.37
N GLU A 347 -5.40 -10.42 22.58
CA GLU A 347 -6.53 -9.55 22.86
C GLU A 347 -6.15 -8.07 22.61
N GLY A 348 -6.99 -7.36 21.87
CA GLY A 348 -6.73 -5.97 21.48
C GLY A 348 -5.80 -5.77 20.29
N SER A 349 -5.22 -6.84 19.72
CA SER A 349 -4.43 -6.74 18.50
C SER A 349 -5.30 -6.35 17.29
N ARG A 350 -4.73 -5.53 16.41
CA ARG A 350 -5.38 -5.02 15.20
C ARG A 350 -4.49 -5.26 14.00
N MET A 351 -5.07 -5.70 12.90
CA MET A 351 -4.35 -5.75 11.64
C MET A 351 -4.22 -4.33 11.09
N VAL A 352 -3.11 -4.02 10.43
CA VAL A 352 -2.87 -2.68 9.88
C VAL A 352 -2.82 -2.77 8.36
N PHE A 353 -3.65 -1.97 7.70
CA PHE A 353 -3.81 -1.92 6.25
C PHE A 353 -3.48 -0.52 5.75
N PHE A 354 -2.46 -0.41 4.89
CA PHE A 354 -2.06 0.84 4.26
C PHE A 354 -2.81 1.06 2.96
N ASP A 355 -3.46 2.21 2.81
CA ASP A 355 -4.16 2.59 1.59
C ASP A 355 -3.16 2.63 0.42
N VAL A 356 -3.59 2.06 -0.70
CA VAL A 356 -2.89 2.10 -1.97
C VAL A 356 -3.67 3.08 -2.86
N PRO A 357 -3.11 4.26 -3.16
CA PRO A 357 -3.85 5.28 -3.89
C PRO A 357 -4.32 4.78 -5.24
N SER A 358 -5.56 5.11 -5.57
CA SER A 358 -6.22 4.63 -6.78
C SER A 358 -6.36 5.69 -7.88
N GLY A 359 -5.78 6.88 -7.65
CA GLY A 359 -5.74 7.98 -8.62
C GLY A 359 -7.02 8.81 -8.72
N LYS A 360 -7.97 8.65 -7.80
CA LYS A 360 -8.99 9.68 -7.56
C LYS A 360 -8.40 10.69 -6.59
N ALA A 361 -8.28 11.93 -7.07
CA ALA A 361 -8.09 13.11 -6.23
C ALA A 361 -9.29 13.28 -5.29
#